data_AF-A0A183LIU6-F1
#
_entry.id   AF-A0A183LIU6-F1
#
_cell.length_a   1.000
_cell.length_b   1.000
_cell.length_c   1.000
_cell.angle_alpha   90.00
_cell.angle_beta   90.00
_cell.angle_gamma   90.00
#
_symmetry.space_group_name_H-M   'P 1'
#
loop_
_entity.id
_entity.type
_entity.pdbx_description
1 polymer ?
#
loop_
_entity_poly.entity_id
_entity_poly.type
_entity_poly.pdbx_seq_one_letter_code
_entity_poly.pdbx_strand_id
1 'polypeptide(L)'
;MEDVRTKRGADIASNHHLLVVKMKLKLKKHRTMGWRTSQKFNTAFLRNNDELNKFKIALSNKFQAFHDLLNGEGTTMERNWKGIMEAITSICHEVLGHKKHHHKEWITVDKLDKI
;
A
#
# COMPACT_ATOMS: atom_id res chain seq x y z
N MET A 1 16.13 24.46 14.35
CA MET A 1 17.16 24.75 13.34
C MET A 1 18.30 23.79 13.60
N GLU A 2 18.55 22.89 12.66
CA GLU A 2 19.46 21.75 12.84
C GLU A 2 20.77 21.96 12.09
N ASP A 3 21.82 21.54 12.78
CA ASP A 3 23.23 21.56 12.39
C ASP A 3 23.45 20.70 11.13
N VAL A 4 23.89 21.32 10.04
CA VAL A 4 24.19 20.66 8.76
C VAL A 4 25.65 20.29 8.73
N ARG A 5 25.97 19.00 8.57
CA ARG A 5 27.35 18.51 8.49
C ARG A 5 27.61 17.85 7.14
N THR A 6 28.53 18.44 6.39
CA THR A 6 29.05 17.91 5.11
C THR A 6 30.03 16.76 5.40
N LYS A 7 29.81 15.58 4.84
CA LYS A 7 30.73 14.42 4.98
C LYS A 7 31.34 14.10 3.61
N ARG A 8 32.68 14.11 3.50
CA ARG A 8 33.41 13.61 2.33
C ARG A 8 33.44 12.07 2.38
N GLY A 9 32.79 11.42 1.43
CA GLY A 9 32.94 10.00 1.14
C GLY A 9 33.95 9.79 0.01
N ALA A 10 34.61 8.62 0.02
CA ALA A 10 35.62 8.23 -0.96
C ALA A 10 35.05 8.06 -2.39
N ASP A 11 35.96 8.26 -3.33
CA ASP A 11 35.81 8.52 -4.77
C ASP A 11 34.93 7.53 -5.55
N ILE A 12 33.77 8.01 -6.03
CA ILE A 12 33.09 7.54 -7.24
C ILE A 12 32.56 8.82 -7.92
N ALA A 13 33.07 9.11 -9.11
CA ALA A 13 32.97 10.39 -9.83
C ALA A 13 31.52 10.87 -10.11
N SER A 14 30.88 11.49 -9.11
CA SER A 14 29.84 12.50 -9.32
C SER A 14 30.24 13.76 -8.56
N ASN A 15 30.23 14.92 -9.22
CA ASN A 15 30.55 16.22 -8.62
C ASN A 15 29.45 16.71 -7.64
N HIS A 16 28.62 15.81 -7.12
CA HIS A 16 27.49 16.12 -6.26
C HIS A 16 27.83 15.82 -4.81
N HIS A 17 27.84 16.86 -3.97
CA HIS A 17 28.06 16.72 -2.53
C HIS A 17 26.77 16.22 -1.88
N LEU A 18 26.82 15.05 -1.23
CA LEU A 18 25.69 14.53 -0.47
C LEU A 18 25.44 15.40 0.76
N LEU A 19 24.30 16.09 0.79
CA LEU A 19 23.83 16.82 1.96
C LEU A 19 22.98 15.90 2.82
N VAL A 20 23.40 15.69 4.06
CA VAL A 20 22.65 14.90 5.05
C VAL A 20 22.17 15.85 6.14
N VAL A 21 20.85 15.96 6.29
CA VAL A 21 20.22 16.72 7.36
C VAL A 21 19.69 15.75 8.41
N LYS A 22 19.98 16.03 9.69
CA LYS A 22 19.44 15.25 10.81
C LYS A 22 18.26 16.01 11.39
N MET A 23 17.06 15.44 11.29
CA MET A 23 15.83 16.04 11.81
C MET A 23 15.20 15.27 12.97
N LYS A 24 14.81 15.98 14.04
CA LYS A 24 14.09 15.44 15.21
C LYS A 24 12.62 15.81 15.16
N LEU A 25 11.79 14.88 14.68
CA LEU A 25 10.33 15.03 14.62
C LEU A 25 9.64 14.34 15.81
N LYS A 26 8.64 15.01 16.41
CA LYS A 26 7.73 14.39 17.40
C LYS A 26 6.48 13.92 16.67
N LEU A 27 6.33 12.60 16.48
CA LEU A 27 5.16 12.01 15.84
C LEU A 27 4.12 11.62 16.90
N LYS A 28 2.92 12.19 16.81
CA LYS A 28 1.77 11.76 17.62
C LYS A 28 0.99 10.71 16.83
N LYS A 29 0.90 9.49 17.36
CA LYS A 29 0.05 8.44 16.77
C LYS A 29 -1.41 8.86 16.93
N HIS A 30 -2.02 9.34 15.86
CA HIS A 30 -3.48 9.42 15.81
C HIS A 30 -4.00 7.99 15.63
N ARG A 31 -4.85 7.52 16.55
CA ARG A 31 -5.57 6.27 16.35
C ARG A 31 -6.77 6.63 15.49
N THR A 32 -6.70 6.36 14.19
CA THR A 32 -7.86 6.48 13.31
C THR A 32 -8.89 5.46 13.81
N MET A 33 -9.89 5.95 14.55
CA MET A 33 -11.03 5.16 14.99
C MET A 33 -11.76 4.69 13.72
N GLY A 34 -11.79 3.37 13.53
CA GLY A 34 -12.60 2.60 12.58
C GLY A 34 -13.03 3.28 11.28
N TRP A 35 -12.34 3.00 10.16
CA TRP A 35 -13.03 2.94 8.88
C TRP A 35 -12.56 1.77 8.00
N ARG A 36 -13.59 1.07 7.49
CA ARG A 36 -13.68 -0.18 6.73
C ARG A 36 -13.38 -1.42 7.57
N THR A 37 -14.42 -2.25 7.70
CA THR A 37 -14.30 -3.69 7.93
C THR A 37 -13.03 -4.16 7.24
N SER A 38 -12.06 -4.66 8.01
CA SER A 38 -10.81 -5.25 7.50
C SER A 38 -11.16 -6.54 6.78
N GLN A 39 -11.85 -6.41 5.65
CA GLN A 39 -12.16 -7.51 4.78
C GLN A 39 -10.85 -7.82 4.07
N LYS A 40 -10.26 -8.95 4.45
CA LYS A 40 -8.98 -9.37 3.91
C LYS A 40 -9.14 -9.61 2.42
N PHE A 41 -8.23 -9.08 1.61
CA PHE A 41 -8.13 -9.46 0.20
C PHE A 41 -7.76 -10.94 0.08
N ASN A 42 -8.18 -11.58 -1.00
CA ASN A 42 -7.84 -12.97 -1.22
C ASN A 42 -6.40 -13.12 -1.72
N THR A 43 -5.46 -13.30 -0.79
CA THR A 43 -4.03 -13.48 -1.10
C THR A 43 -3.72 -14.79 -1.82
N ALA A 44 -4.67 -15.73 -1.90
CA ALA A 44 -4.47 -16.98 -2.64
C ALA A 44 -4.25 -16.74 -4.15
N PHE A 45 -4.81 -15.67 -4.71
CA PHE A 45 -4.60 -15.30 -6.12
C PHE A 45 -3.13 -14.99 -6.42
N LEU A 46 -2.37 -14.49 -5.45
CA LEU A 46 -0.93 -14.21 -5.62
C LEU A 46 -0.07 -15.49 -5.70
N ARG A 47 -0.63 -16.68 -5.42
CA ARG A 47 0.07 -17.95 -5.64
C ARG A 47 0.02 -18.41 -7.09
N ASN A 48 -0.96 -17.93 -7.87
CA ASN A 48 -1.03 -18.20 -9.30
C ASN A 48 -0.15 -17.18 -10.04
N ASN A 49 0.83 -17.65 -10.80
CA ASN A 49 1.76 -16.80 -11.54
C ASN A 49 1.05 -15.91 -12.56
N ASP A 50 -0.03 -16.37 -13.19
CA ASP A 50 -0.77 -15.58 -14.18
C ASP A 50 -1.50 -14.40 -13.52
N GLU A 51 -2.19 -14.67 -12.40
CA GLU A 51 -2.87 -13.64 -11.61
C GLU A 51 -1.88 -12.66 -10.96
N LEU A 52 -0.74 -13.17 -10.48
CA LEU A 52 0.34 -12.33 -9.95
C LEU A 52 0.95 -11.42 -11.03
N ASN A 53 1.10 -11.91 -12.26
CA ASN A 53 1.56 -11.07 -13.38
C ASN A 53 0.51 -10.03 -13.78
N LYS A 54 -0.78 -10.39 -13.84
CA LYS A 54 -1.87 -9.41 -14.03
C LYS A 54 -1.84 -8.33 -12.96
N PHE A 55 -1.68 -8.71 -11.70
CA PHE A 55 -1.55 -7.76 -10.59
C PHE A 55 -0.36 -6.81 -10.79
N LYS A 56 0.83 -7.33 -11.13
CA LYS A 56 2.02 -6.52 -11.40
C LYS A 56 1.82 -5.54 -12.54
N ILE A 57 1.21 -5.97 -13.64
CA ILE A 57 0.94 -5.13 -14.81
C ILE A 57 -0.07 -4.03 -14.45
N ALA A 58 -1.19 -4.38 -13.81
CA ALA A 58 -2.20 -3.41 -13.38
C ALA A 58 -1.62 -2.37 -12.41
N LEU A 59 -0.77 -2.83 -11.47
CA LEU A 59 -0.06 -1.96 -10.55
C LEU A 59 0.88 -1.00 -11.27
N SER A 60 1.74 -1.51 -12.15
CA SER A 60 2.70 -0.69 -12.91
C SER A 60 2.00 0.36 -13.76
N ASN A 61 0.96 -0.03 -14.50
CA ASN A 61 0.22 0.88 -15.38
C ASN A 61 -0.43 2.02 -14.59
N LYS A 62 -1.04 1.69 -13.44
CA LYS A 62 -1.70 2.70 -12.60
C LYS A 62 -0.71 3.61 -11.89
N PHE A 63 0.41 3.08 -11.42
CA PHE A 63 1.46 3.89 -10.81
C PHE A 63 2.13 4.82 -11.81
N GLN A 64 2.30 4.39 -13.06
CA GLN A 64 2.79 5.26 -14.13
C GLN A 64 1.87 6.47 -14.33
N ALA A 65 0.55 6.25 -14.46
CA ALA A 65 -0.43 7.33 -14.55
C ALA A 65 -0.50 8.20 -13.27
N PHE A 66 -0.30 7.60 -12.09
CA PHE A 66 -0.26 8.33 -10.83
C PHE A 66 0.99 9.18 -10.67
N HIS A 67 2.14 8.75 -11.19
CA HIS A 67 3.39 9.51 -11.14
C HIS A 67 3.25 10.86 -11.86
N ASP A 68 2.60 10.84 -13.03
CA ASP A 68 2.31 12.07 -13.79
C ASP A 68 1.37 13.02 -13.03
N LEU A 69 0.46 12.47 -12.22
CA LEU A 69 -0.46 13.24 -11.37
C LEU A 69 0.19 13.78 -10.07
N LEU A 70 1.16 13.05 -9.50
CA LEU A 70 1.83 13.39 -8.25
C LEU A 70 2.89 14.50 -8.40
N ASN A 71 3.39 14.72 -9.62
CA ASN A 71 4.38 15.74 -9.93
C ASN A 71 3.77 17.14 -10.20
N GLY A 72 2.47 17.31 -9.95
CA GLY A 72 1.80 18.61 -10.05
C GLY A 72 2.21 19.57 -8.93
N GLU A 73 2.53 20.81 -9.29
CA GLU A 73 2.87 21.88 -8.34
C GLU A 73 1.67 22.17 -7.41
N GLY A 74 1.87 22.08 -6.08
CA GLY A 74 0.85 22.46 -5.08
C GLY A 74 0.12 21.32 -4.34
N THR A 75 0.47 20.05 -4.53
CA THR A 75 -0.10 18.94 -3.73
C THR A 75 0.66 18.74 -2.42
N THR A 76 -0.06 18.68 -1.29
CA THR A 76 0.55 18.37 0.01
C THR A 76 0.95 16.88 0.08
N MET A 77 2.00 16.56 0.84
CA MET A 77 2.49 15.18 1.01
C MET A 77 1.38 14.22 1.51
N GLU A 78 0.46 14.72 2.33
CA GLU A 78 -0.68 13.96 2.83
C GLU A 78 -1.69 13.60 1.72
N ARG A 79 -1.97 14.52 0.80
CA ARG A 79 -2.83 14.26 -0.37
C ARG A 79 -2.18 13.21 -1.28
N ASN A 80 -0.87 13.30 -1.49
CA ASN A 80 -0.12 12.34 -2.29
C ASN A 80 -0.14 10.94 -1.66
N TRP A 81 0.09 10.85 -0.35
CA TRP A 81 -0.02 9.60 0.39
C TRP A 81 -1.43 8.98 0.30
N LYS A 82 -2.48 9.81 0.42
CA LYS A 82 -3.87 9.36 0.26
C LYS A 82 -4.13 8.80 -1.14
N GLY A 83 -3.68 9.47 -2.19
CA GLY A 83 -3.84 9.02 -3.57
C GLY A 83 -3.16 7.67 -3.83
N ILE A 84 -1.94 7.49 -3.32
CA ILE A 84 -1.21 6.21 -3.42
C ILE A 84 -1.99 5.09 -2.73
N MET A 85 -2.48 5.33 -1.52
CA MET A 85 -3.24 4.33 -0.77
C MET A 85 -4.57 3.97 -1.47
N GLU A 86 -5.26 4.93 -2.06
CA GLU A 86 -6.47 4.71 -2.87
C GLU A 86 -6.18 3.91 -4.15
N ALA A 87 -5.09 4.22 -4.84
CA ALA A 87 -4.66 3.51 -6.04
C ALA A 87 -4.40 2.02 -5.76
N ILE A 88 -3.58 1.74 -4.74
CA ILE A 88 -3.27 0.37 -4.29
C ILE A 88 -4.54 -0.35 -3.87
N THR A 89 -5.39 0.30 -3.06
CA THR A 89 -6.64 -0.30 -2.57
C THR A 89 -7.57 -0.65 -3.73
N SER A 90 -7.67 0.21 -4.73
CA SER A 90 -8.51 -0.01 -5.92
C SER A 90 -8.02 -1.22 -6.74
N ILE A 91 -6.71 -1.37 -6.96
CA ILE A 91 -6.16 -2.52 -7.70
C ILE A 91 -6.38 -3.82 -6.92
N CYS A 92 -6.16 -3.81 -5.61
CA CYS A 92 -6.42 -4.97 -4.77
C CYS A 92 -7.88 -5.42 -4.86
N HIS A 93 -8.84 -4.50 -4.95
CA HIS A 93 -10.24 -4.85 -5.20
C HIS A 93 -10.47 -5.48 -6.57
N GLU A 94 -9.85 -4.90 -7.61
CA GLU A 94 -10.05 -5.31 -9.00
C GLU A 94 -9.44 -6.69 -9.31
N VAL A 95 -8.22 -6.94 -8.82
CA VAL A 95 -7.47 -8.16 -9.15
C VAL A 95 -7.61 -9.25 -8.08
N LEU A 96 -7.49 -8.89 -6.80
CA LEU A 96 -7.50 -9.88 -5.73
C LEU A 96 -8.90 -10.13 -5.19
N GLY A 97 -9.77 -9.12 -5.22
CA GLY A 97 -11.08 -9.17 -4.61
C GLY A 97 -11.03 -9.50 -3.11
N HIS A 98 -12.20 -9.55 -2.49
CA HIS A 98 -12.29 -9.89 -1.08
C HIS A 98 -12.29 -11.39 -0.84
N LYS A 99 -11.70 -11.82 0.28
CA LYS A 99 -11.84 -13.18 0.76
C LYS A 99 -13.33 -13.43 1.07
N LYS A 100 -13.90 -14.43 0.38
CA LYS A 100 -15.26 -14.90 0.68
C LYS A 100 -15.24 -15.59 2.04
N HIS A 101 -16.18 -15.20 2.89
CA HIS A 101 -16.47 -15.97 4.10
C HIS A 101 -17.37 -17.11 3.68
N HIS A 102 -16.87 -18.35 3.74
CA HIS A 102 -17.73 -19.50 3.63
C HIS A 102 -18.58 -19.55 4.91
N HIS A 103 -19.87 -19.28 4.78
CA HIS A 103 -20.80 -19.60 5.84
C HIS A 103 -20.85 -21.12 5.95
N LYS A 104 -20.43 -21.65 7.10
CA LYS A 104 -20.64 -23.06 7.43
C LYS A 104 -21.95 -23.11 8.17
N GLU A 105 -22.95 -23.81 7.63
CA GLU A 105 -24.18 -24.08 8.36
C GLU A 105 -23.81 -24.84 9.64
N TRP A 106 -24.20 -24.30 10.80
CA TRP A 106 -23.88 -24.90 12.09
C TRP A 106 -24.65 -26.22 12.32
N ILE A 107 -25.76 -26.40 11.61
CA ILE A 107 -26.62 -27.57 11.67
C ILE A 107 -26.96 -27.98 10.24
N THR A 108 -26.50 -29.16 9.83
CA THR A 108 -26.95 -29.82 8.59
C THR A 108 -28.23 -30.60 8.87
N VAL A 109 -29.11 -30.75 7.87
CA VAL A 109 -30.35 -31.55 7.99
C VAL A 109 -30.06 -32.96 8.52
N ASP A 110 -28.92 -33.54 8.14
CA ASP A 110 -28.41 -34.84 8.61
C ASP A 110 -28.16 -34.93 10.14
N LYS A 111 -27.97 -33.78 10.82
CA LYS A 111 -27.86 -33.70 12.29
C LYS A 111 -29.21 -33.48 12.96
N LEU A 112 -30.19 -32.92 12.25
CA LEU A 112 -31.56 -32.72 12.73
C LEU A 112 -32.37 -34.03 12.68
N ASP A 113 -32.13 -34.88 11.68
CA ASP A 113 -32.78 -36.19 11.53
C ASP A 113 -32.32 -37.23 12.58
N LYS A 114 -31.29 -36.88 13.37
CA LYS A 114 -30.72 -37.72 14.44
C LYS A 114 -31.15 -37.27 15.85
N ILE A 115 -32.04 -36.29 15.96
CA ILE A 115 -32.66 -35.82 17.21
C ILE A 115 -34.11 -36.28 17.23
#